data_AF-A0A5E4HHU7-F1
#
_entry.id   AF-A0A5E4HHU7-F1
#
_cell.length_a   1.000
_cell.length_b   1.000
_cell.length_c   1.000
_cell.angle_alpha   90.00
_cell.angle_beta   90.00
_cell.angle_gamma   90.00
#
_symmetry.space_group_name_H-M   'P 1'
#
loop_
_entity.id
_entity.type
_entity.pdbx_description
1 polymer ?
#
loop_
_entity_poly.entity_id
_entity_poly.type
_entity_poly.pdbx_seq_one_letter_code
_entity_poly.pdbx_strand_id
1 'polypeptide(L)'
;MALIWDPMTAVNLVLSVIILVLGYWGYKKSNDKMLLYVGIAFGLFGISHIATLLGFKESLESVLIIIRTLAYLTVIYAVYTVALKR
;
A
#
# COMPACT_ATOMS: atom_id res chain seq x y z
N MET A 1 7.79 -4.60 23.61
CA MET A 1 7.69 -4.58 22.14
C MET A 1 8.29 -5.88 21.62
N ALA A 2 7.48 -6.82 21.17
CA ALA A 2 7.98 -8.06 20.56
C ALA A 2 7.73 -7.96 19.05
N LEU A 3 8.80 -8.07 18.26
CA LEU A 3 8.70 -8.15 16.80
C LEU A 3 8.00 -9.47 16.46
N ILE A 4 6.79 -9.39 15.89
CA ILE A 4 6.04 -10.58 15.48
C ILE A 4 6.53 -10.94 14.08
N TRP A 5 7.38 -11.96 14.01
CA TRP A 5 7.88 -12.48 12.73
C TRP A 5 6.80 -13.27 12.01
N ASP A 6 6.09 -12.57 11.12
CA ASP A 6 5.16 -13.17 10.17
C ASP A 6 5.77 -13.08 8.75
N PRO A 7 6.26 -14.21 8.19
CA PRO A 7 6.89 -14.23 6.86
C PRO A 7 5.97 -13.66 5.76
N MET A 8 4.66 -13.86 5.89
CA MET A 8 3.68 -13.35 4.92
C MET A 8 3.62 -11.82 4.92
N THR A 9 3.56 -11.21 6.11
CA THR A 9 3.58 -9.75 6.26
C THR A 9 4.91 -9.14 5.82
N ALA A 10 6.03 -9.83 6.07
CA ALA A 10 7.35 -9.39 5.63
C ALA A 10 7.47 -9.35 4.09
N VAL A 11 7.01 -10.40 3.39
CA VAL A 11 6.99 -10.43 1.93
C VAL A 11 6.08 -9.33 1.38
N ASN A 12 4.88 -9.18 1.94
CA ASN A 12 3.95 -8.13 1.53
C ASN A 12 4.54 -6.73 1.71
N LEU A 13 5.27 -6.49 2.81
CA LEU A 13 5.98 -5.22 3.02
C LEU A 13 7.02 -4.96 1.92
N VAL A 14 7.85 -5.94 1.58
CA VAL A 14 8.86 -5.81 0.53
C VAL A 14 8.21 -5.49 -0.81
N LEU A 15 7.15 -6.22 -1.17
CA LEU A 15 6.41 -5.99 -2.41
C LEU A 15 5.76 -4.60 -2.43
N SER A 16 5.14 -4.17 -1.32
CA SER A 16 4.57 -2.83 -1.17
C SER A 16 5.62 -1.74 -1.39
N VAL A 17 6.83 -1.90 -0.86
CA VAL A 17 7.93 -0.95 -1.06
C VAL A 17 8.39 -0.93 -2.51
N ILE A 18 8.55 -2.09 -3.15
CA ILE A 18 8.91 -2.18 -4.56
C ILE A 18 7.87 -1.46 -5.43
N ILE A 19 6.57 -1.71 -5.20
CA ILE A 19 5.49 -1.09 -5.97
C ILE A 19 5.41 0.41 -5.70
N LEU A 20 5.66 0.88 -4.47
CA LEU A 20 5.75 2.30 -4.14
C LEU A 20 6.86 2.99 -4.95
N VAL A 21 8.05 2.38 -4.99
CA VAL A 21 9.20 2.90 -5.75
C VAL A 21 8.91 2.90 -7.26
N LEU A 22 8.35 1.81 -7.78
CA LEU A 22 7.97 1.71 -9.19
C LEU A 22 6.85 2.69 -9.56
N GLY A 23 5.86 2.89 -8.70
CA GLY A 23 4.77 3.85 -8.91
C GLY A 23 5.27 5.29 -8.95
N TYR A 24 6.18 5.65 -8.03
CA TYR A 24 6.85 6.96 -8.04
C TYR A 24 7.73 7.16 -9.28
N TRP A 25 8.52 6.15 -9.65
CA TRP A 25 9.39 6.25 -10.82
C TRP A 25 8.58 6.29 -12.13
N GLY A 26 7.53 5.49 -12.23
CA GLY A 26 6.58 5.47 -13.34
C GLY A 26 5.87 6.82 -13.50
N TYR A 27 5.45 7.45 -12.41
CA TYR A 27 4.92 8.81 -12.43
C TYR A 27 5.93 9.81 -12.98
N LYS A 28 7.18 9.77 -12.49
CA LYS A 28 8.24 10.67 -12.95
C LYS A 28 8.55 10.51 -14.45
N LYS A 29 8.45 9.29 -14.99
CA LYS A 29 8.79 8.98 -16.38
C LYS A 29 7.65 9.22 -17.35
N SER A 30 6.42 8.89 -16.98
CA SER A 30 5.25 8.94 -17.87
C SER A 30 4.32 10.14 -17.61
N ASN A 31 4.55 10.92 -16.54
CA ASN A 31 3.66 11.98 -16.04
C ASN A 31 2.22 11.49 -15.77
N ASP A 32 2.07 10.17 -15.65
CA ASP A 32 0.80 9.52 -15.46
C ASP A 32 0.50 9.46 -13.96
N LYS A 33 -0.45 10.31 -13.56
CA LYS A 33 -0.93 10.42 -12.17
C LYS A 33 -1.45 9.08 -11.64
N MET A 34 -1.87 8.16 -12.51
CA MET A 34 -2.41 6.86 -12.12
C MET A 34 -1.34 5.97 -11.46
N LEU A 35 -0.12 5.97 -11.99
CA LEU A 35 1.03 5.25 -11.41
C LEU A 35 1.37 5.78 -10.01
N LEU A 36 1.21 7.09 -9.79
CA LEU A 36 1.37 7.69 -8.47
C LEU A 36 0.30 7.22 -7.48
N TYR A 37 -0.98 7.20 -7.89
CA TYR A 37 -2.08 6.73 -7.04
C TYR A 37 -1.90 5.27 -6.61
N VAL A 38 -1.48 4.40 -7.53
CA VAL A 38 -1.16 3.00 -7.22
C VAL A 38 0.00 2.95 -6.23
N GLY A 39 1.09 3.68 -6.47
CA GLY A 39 2.23 3.74 -5.54
C GLY A 39 1.82 4.17 -4.13
N ILE A 40 1.04 5.25 -4.01
CA ILE A 40 0.55 5.76 -2.72
C ILE A 40 -0.32 4.71 -1.99
N ALA A 41 -1.19 4.01 -2.73
CA ALA A 41 -2.02 2.95 -2.15
C ALA A 41 -1.16 1.81 -1.58
N PHE A 42 -0.16 1.36 -2.32
CA PHE A 42 0.78 0.34 -1.84
C PHE A 42 1.68 0.85 -0.70
N GLY A 43 1.97 2.15 -0.64
CA GLY A 43 2.60 2.80 0.50
C GLY A 43 1.74 2.72 1.78
N LEU A 44 0.44 2.99 1.68
CA LEU A 44 -0.50 2.82 2.79
C LEU A 44 -0.58 1.37 3.28
N PHE A 45 -0.57 0.39 2.37
CA PHE A 45 -0.42 -1.02 2.73
C PHE A 45 0.90 -1.29 3.46
N GLY A 46 2.02 -0.72 2.98
CA GLY A 46 3.32 -0.83 3.63
C GLY A 46 3.29 -0.34 5.08
N ILE A 47 2.67 0.80 5.35
CA ILE A 47 2.50 1.33 6.73
C ILE A 47 1.71 0.34 7.60
N SER A 48 0.63 -0.24 7.06
CA SER A 48 -0.14 -1.27 7.77
C SER A 48 0.70 -2.51 8.10
N HIS A 49 1.56 -2.95 7.17
CA HIS A 49 2.44 -4.11 7.37
C HIS A 49 3.55 -3.84 8.40
N ILE A 50 4.15 -2.64 8.39
CA ILE A 50 5.15 -2.24 9.40
C ILE A 50 4.51 -2.26 10.79
N ALA A 51 3.34 -1.64 10.96
CA ALA A 51 2.63 -1.63 12.24
C ALA A 51 2.25 -3.04 12.71
N THR A 52 1.92 -3.94 11.78
CA THR A 52 1.64 -5.36 12.07
C THR A 52 2.90 -6.09 12.56
N LEU A 53 4.04 -5.92 11.87
CA LEU A 53 5.32 -6.54 12.24
C LEU A 53 5.85 -6.03 13.60
N LEU A 54 5.66 -4.73 13.88
CA LEU A 54 6.02 -4.12 15.16
C LEU A 54 5.16 -4.62 16.35
N GLY A 55 4.15 -5.45 16.10
CA GLY A 55 3.30 -6.02 17.14
C GLY A 55 2.12 -5.13 17.55
N PHE A 56 1.85 -4.04 16.83
CA PHE A 56 0.70 -3.15 17.11
C PHE A 56 -0.62 -3.64 16.53
N LYS A 57 -0.67 -4.86 15.98
CA LYS A 57 -1.84 -5.40 15.28
C LYS A 57 -3.11 -5.34 16.16
N GLU A 58 -3.04 -5.79 17.40
CA GLU A 58 -4.20 -5.82 18.31
C GLU A 58 -4.57 -4.43 18.83
N SER A 59 -3.58 -3.58 19.12
CA SER A 59 -3.84 -2.22 19.63
C SER A 59 -4.37 -1.27 18.57
N LEU A 60 -4.03 -1.48 17.29
CA LEU A 60 -4.37 -0.60 16.18
C LEU A 60 -5.28 -1.29 15.15
N GLU A 61 -5.97 -2.37 15.52
CA GLU A 61 -6.76 -3.18 14.58
C GLU A 61 -7.73 -2.32 13.75
N SER A 62 -8.54 -1.49 14.41
CA SER A 62 -9.49 -0.59 13.73
C SER A 62 -8.80 0.40 12.79
N VAL A 63 -7.64 0.94 13.20
CA VAL A 63 -6.86 1.88 12.39
C VAL A 63 -6.26 1.18 11.17
N LEU A 64 -5.74 -0.04 11.34
CA LEU A 64 -5.20 -0.85 10.25
C LEU A 64 -6.28 -1.22 9.23
N ILE A 65 -7.50 -1.52 9.69
CA ILE A 65 -8.66 -1.77 8.82
C ILE A 65 -9.01 -0.53 8.01
N ILE A 66 -9.05 0.64 8.64
CA ILE A 66 -9.34 1.91 7.95
C ILE A 66 -8.27 2.21 6.89
N ILE A 67 -6.99 2.09 7.24
CA ILE A 67 -5.87 2.32 6.32
C ILE A 67 -5.96 1.36 5.12
N ARG A 68 -6.20 0.07 5.36
CA ARG A 68 -6.34 -0.92 4.28
C ARG A 68 -7.54 -0.63 3.40
N THR A 69 -8.67 -0.26 3.98
CA THR A 69 -9.87 0.11 3.24
C THR A 69 -9.60 1.31 2.32
N LEU A 70 -8.98 2.36 2.84
CA LEU A 70 -8.59 3.54 2.04
C LEU A 70 -7.59 3.18 0.94
N ALA A 71 -6.62 2.31 1.24
CA ALA A 71 -5.68 1.81 0.24
C ALA A 71 -6.39 1.05 -0.88
N TYR A 72 -7.30 0.12 -0.56
CA TYR A 72 -8.10 -0.59 -1.57
C TYR A 72 -8.98 0.36 -2.39
N LEU A 73 -9.65 1.33 -1.77
CA LEU A 73 -10.44 2.33 -2.49
C LEU A 73 -9.59 3.15 -3.45
N THR A 74 -8.36 3.49 -3.06
CA THR A 74 -7.40 4.20 -3.93
C THR A 74 -6.99 3.33 -5.12
N VAL A 75 -6.73 2.04 -4.93
CA VAL A 75 -6.45 1.10 -6.03
C VAL A 75 -7.66 0.96 -6.94
N ILE A 76 -8.86 0.80 -6.39
CA ILE A 76 -10.11 0.70 -7.15
C ILE A 76 -10.29 1.96 -8.00
N TYR A 77 -10.14 3.14 -7.42
CA TYR A 77 -10.23 4.41 -8.15
C TYR A 77 -9.18 4.50 -9.27
N ALA A 78 -7.94 4.08 -8.99
CA ALA A 78 -6.87 4.10 -9.97
C ALA A 78 -7.18 3.16 -11.16
N VAL A 79 -7.59 1.93 -10.88
CA VAL A 79 -7.95 0.94 -11.90
C VAL A 79 -9.20 1.36 -12.68
N TYR A 80 -10.24 1.81 -11.99
CA TYR A 80 -11.49 2.29 -12.60
C TYR A 80 -11.24 3.41 -13.59
N THR A 81 -10.42 4.39 -13.19
CA THR A 81 -10.07 5.52 -14.06
C THR A 81 -9.22 5.08 -15.26
N VAL A 82 -8.29 4.13 -15.11
CA VAL A 82 -7.54 3.58 -16.26
C VAL A 82 -8.45 2.75 -17.19
N ALA A 83 -9.38 1.97 -16.62
CA ALA A 83 -10.23 1.06 -17.37
C ALA A 83 -11.35 1.76 -18.15
N LEU A 84 -11.94 2.81 -17.59
CA LEU A 84 -13.11 3.49 -18.19
C LEU A 84 -12.78 4.78 -18.93
N LYS A 85 -11.62 5.38 -18.67
CA LYS A 85 -11.19 6.61 -19.36
C LYS A 85 -10.39 6.30 -20.63
N ARG A 86 -10.68 5.16 -21.25
CA ARG A 86 -10.06 4.66 -22.49
C ARG A 86 -10.69 5.30 -23.71
#